data_AF-A0A382Z3E1-F1
#
_entry.id   AF-A0A382Z3E1-F1
#
_cell.length_a   1.000
_cell.length_b   1.000
_cell.length_c   1.000
_cell.angle_alpha   90.00
_cell.angle_beta   90.00
_cell.angle_gamma   90.00
#
_symmetry.space_group_name_H-M   'P 1'
#
loop_
_entity.id
_entity.type
_entity.pdbx_description
1 polymer ?
#
loop_
_entity_poly.entity_id
_entity_poly.type
_entity_poly.pdbx_seq_one_letter_code
_entity_poly.pdbx_strand_id
1 'polypeptide(L)'
;MATDTKQDGVMTQAPPRGSSGNSTGESDPVESYWHDIRDFHPLSRKQETELVQRAREGDRSASDALVTANLRFVVSVAKKYNNYG
;
A
#
# COMPACT_ATOMS: atom_id res chain seq x y z
N MET A 1 -60.28 5.83 38.76
CA MET A 1 -59.76 6.64 37.65
C MET A 1 -59.17 5.69 36.63
N ALA A 2 -59.89 5.46 35.54
CA ALA A 2 -59.43 4.70 34.39
C ALA A 2 -59.12 5.70 33.27
N THR A 3 -57.92 5.67 32.72
CA THR A 3 -57.57 6.39 31.50
C THR A 3 -57.05 5.39 30.49
N ASP A 4 -57.97 4.89 29.68
CA ASP A 4 -57.70 4.44 28.33
C ASP A 4 -57.70 5.69 27.43
N THR A 5 -56.65 5.94 26.67
CA THR A 5 -56.71 6.67 25.39
C THR A 5 -55.42 6.37 24.62
N LYS A 6 -55.58 5.60 23.55
CA LYS A 6 -54.61 5.40 22.48
C LYS A 6 -54.14 6.71 21.86
N GLN A 7 -52.86 6.80 21.50
CA GLN A 7 -52.42 7.52 20.31
C GLN A 7 -51.30 6.76 19.60
N ASP A 8 -51.69 6.19 18.45
CA ASP A 8 -50.85 5.66 17.39
C ASP A 8 -50.09 6.81 16.69
N GLY A 9 -48.80 6.65 16.41
CA GLY A 9 -48.01 7.71 15.77
C GLY A 9 -46.62 7.28 15.31
N VAL A 10 -46.57 6.62 14.16
CA VAL A 10 -45.51 6.61 13.14
C VAL A 10 -44.05 6.68 13.59
N MET A 11 -43.37 5.57 13.29
CA MET A 11 -41.93 5.44 13.13
C MET A 11 -41.40 6.52 12.16
N THR A 12 -40.48 7.36 12.60
CA THR A 12 -39.52 8.02 11.70
C THR A 12 -38.13 7.77 12.25
N GLN A 13 -37.57 6.66 11.80
CA GLN A 13 -36.15 6.38 11.94
C GLN A 13 -35.41 7.46 11.15
N ALA A 14 -34.62 8.29 11.86
CA ALA A 14 -33.67 9.18 11.23
C ALA A 14 -32.74 8.35 10.31
N PRO A 15 -32.38 8.85 9.12
CA PRO A 15 -31.48 8.11 8.24
C PRO A 15 -30.16 7.84 8.99
N PRO A 16 -29.56 6.64 8.86
CA PRO A 16 -28.22 6.40 9.38
C PRO A 16 -27.28 7.39 8.71
N ARG A 17 -26.81 8.36 9.51
CA ARG A 17 -25.77 9.31 9.11
C ARG A 17 -24.48 8.52 8.96
N GLY A 18 -23.93 8.55 7.74
CA GLY A 18 -22.57 8.10 7.47
C GLY A 18 -22.49 6.64 7.07
N SER A 19 -22.92 6.33 5.85
CA SER A 19 -22.08 5.50 5.00
C SER A 19 -20.76 6.26 4.83
N SER A 20 -19.82 6.05 5.76
CA SER A 20 -18.45 6.53 5.54
C SER A 20 -17.89 5.64 4.46
N GLY A 21 -17.61 6.28 3.32
CA GLY A 21 -17.57 5.66 2.01
C GLY A 21 -16.75 4.37 1.99
N ASN A 22 -17.30 3.41 1.26
CA ASN A 22 -16.47 2.45 0.57
C ASN A 22 -15.62 3.24 -0.43
N SER A 23 -14.42 3.69 -0.05
CA SER A 23 -13.30 3.64 -0.97
C SER A 23 -12.90 2.18 -1.01
N THR A 24 -13.63 1.38 -1.80
CA THR A 24 -13.06 0.65 -2.93
C THR A 24 -11.66 0.16 -2.61
N GLY A 25 -11.48 -1.16 -2.64
CA GLY A 25 -10.19 -1.83 -2.67
C GLY A 25 -9.38 -1.51 -3.93
N GLU A 26 -9.21 -0.22 -4.21
CA GLU A 26 -8.09 0.33 -4.93
C GLU A 26 -6.95 0.32 -3.92
N SER A 27 -6.21 -0.80 -3.90
CA SER A 27 -4.90 -0.83 -3.27
C SER A 27 -4.17 0.43 -3.70
N ASP A 28 -3.80 1.29 -2.74
CA ASP A 28 -2.97 2.46 -3.00
C ASP A 28 -1.84 2.01 -3.93
N PRO A 29 -1.69 2.61 -5.13
CA PRO A 29 -0.68 2.17 -6.10
C PRO A 29 0.73 2.16 -5.50
N VAL A 30 0.99 3.01 -4.49
CA VAL A 30 2.22 3.01 -3.73
C VAL A 30 2.33 1.79 -2.82
N GLU A 31 1.25 1.40 -2.14
CA GLU A 31 1.21 0.22 -1.27
C GLU A 31 1.27 -1.10 -2.07
N SER A 32 0.63 -1.15 -3.24
CA SER A 32 0.74 -2.28 -4.18
C SER A 32 2.17 -2.45 -4.68
N TYR A 33 2.79 -1.36 -5.16
CA TYR A 33 4.19 -1.38 -5.59
C TYR A 33 5.14 -1.78 -4.46
N TRP A 34 4.86 -1.32 -3.24
CA TRP A 34 5.59 -1.75 -2.04
C TRP A 34 5.47 -3.24 -1.77
N HIS A 35 4.26 -3.78 -1.88
CA HIS A 35 4.01 -5.20 -1.72
C HIS A 35 4.78 -6.02 -2.76
N ASP A 36 4.86 -5.54 -4.01
CA ASP A 36 5.57 -6.23 -5.09
C ASP A 36 7.10 -6.23 -4.87
N ILE A 37 7.66 -5.17 -4.27
CA ILE A 37 9.11 -5.08 -4.01
C ILE A 37 9.55 -5.63 -2.64
N ARG A 38 8.62 -6.09 -1.80
CA ARG A 38 8.88 -6.45 -0.39
C ARG A 38 9.86 -7.63 -0.23
N ASP A 39 9.80 -8.60 -1.13
CA ASP A 39 10.56 -9.86 -1.03
C ASP A 39 11.96 -9.74 -1.63
N PHE A 40 12.24 -8.65 -2.35
CA PHE A 40 13.57 -8.37 -2.86
C PHE A 40 14.47 -7.96 -1.70
N HIS A 41 15.66 -8.55 -1.62
CA HIS A 41 16.63 -8.25 -0.57
C HIS A 41 17.67 -7.26 -1.09
N PRO A 42 18.26 -6.42 -0.21
CA PRO A 42 19.41 -5.60 -0.59
C PRO A 42 20.54 -6.49 -1.11
N LEU A 43 21.13 -6.12 -2.24
CA LEU A 43 22.26 -6.86 -2.80
C LEU A 43 23.50 -6.66 -1.92
N SER A 44 24.26 -7.73 -1.69
CA SER A 44 25.61 -7.60 -1.16
C SER A 44 26.57 -7.05 -2.22
N ARG A 45 27.67 -6.41 -1.80
CA ARG A 45 28.71 -5.89 -2.73
C ARG A 45 29.20 -6.93 -3.74
N LYS A 46 29.32 -8.19 -3.31
CA LYS A 46 29.73 -9.29 -4.19
C LYS A 46 28.69 -9.55 -5.27
N GLN A 47 27.42 -9.67 -4.90
CA GLN A 47 26.32 -9.87 -5.83
C GLN A 47 26.14 -8.69 -6.78
N GLU A 48 26.31 -7.46 -6.28
CA GLU A 48 26.26 -6.25 -7.08
C GLU A 48 27.35 -6.26 -8.15
N THR A 49 28.58 -6.65 -7.80
CA THR A 49 29.69 -6.78 -8.76
C THR A 49 29.39 -7.83 -9.83
N GLU A 50 28.87 -9.00 -9.42
CA GLU A 50 28.48 -10.08 -10.34
C GLU A 50 27.34 -9.67 -11.28
N LEU A 51 26.34 -8.94 -10.77
CA LEU A 51 25.22 -8.43 -11.57
C LEU A 51 25.67 -7.34 -12.54
N VAL A 52 26.54 -6.42 -12.12
CA VAL A 52 27.09 -5.38 -12.99
C VAL A 52 27.91 -5.99 -14.12
N GLN A 53 28.73 -7.00 -13.82
CA GLN A 53 29.52 -7.68 -14.84
C GLN A 53 28.63 -8.35 -15.89
N ARG A 54 27.61 -9.10 -15.45
CA ARG A 54 26.64 -9.73 -16.36
C ARG A 54 25.79 -8.73 -17.13
N ALA A 55 25.38 -7.63 -16.49
CA ALA A 55 24.64 -6.56 -17.16
C ALA A 55 25.47 -5.90 -18.27
N ARG A 56 26.78 -5.71 -18.06
CA ARG A 56 27.70 -5.20 -19.09
C ARG A 56 27.85 -6.15 -20.28
N GLU A 57 27.72 -7.44 -20.05
CA GLU A 57 27.72 -8.48 -21.09
C GLU A 57 26.38 -8.56 -21.85
N GLY A 58 25.38 -7.76 -21.46
CA GLY A 58 24.07 -7.67 -22.12
C GLY A 58 22.96 -8.49 -21.46
N ASP A 59 23.19 -9.05 -20.27
CA ASP A 59 22.16 -9.74 -19.50
C ASP A 59 21.11 -8.74 -18.96
N ARG A 60 19.94 -8.74 -19.59
CA ARG A 60 18.80 -7.90 -19.17
C ARG A 60 18.28 -8.28 -17.79
N SER A 61 18.27 -9.57 -17.46
CA SER A 61 17.81 -10.04 -16.15
C SER A 61 18.71 -9.53 -15.04
N ALA A 62 20.02 -9.48 -15.29
CA ALA A 62 20.97 -8.89 -14.35
C ALA A 62 20.75 -7.38 -14.16
N SER A 63 20.42 -6.68 -15.24
CA SER A 63 20.11 -5.24 -15.22
C SER A 63 18.82 -4.95 -14.44
N ASP A 64 17.76 -5.72 -14.69
CA ASP A 64 16.47 -5.58 -14.00
C ASP A 64 16.58 -5.88 -12.51
N ALA A 65 17.37 -6.90 -12.15
CA ALA A 65 17.65 -7.23 -10.75
C ALA A 65 18.43 -6.11 -10.05
N LEU A 66 19.40 -5.48 -10.74
CA LEU A 66 20.16 -4.34 -10.21
C LEU A 66 19.24 -3.14 -9.96
N VAL A 67 18.35 -2.82 -10.91
CA VAL A 67 17.39 -1.72 -10.79
C VAL A 67 16.41 -1.97 -9.65
N THR A 68 15.80 -3.15 -9.60
CA THR A 68 14.78 -3.51 -8.59
C THR A 68 15.35 -3.47 -7.17
N ALA A 69 16.57 -3.98 -6.98
CA ALA A 69 17.25 -3.93 -5.69
C ALA A 69 17.52 -2.49 -5.21
N ASN A 70 17.92 -1.60 -6.14
CA ASN A 70 18.17 -0.20 -5.81
C ASN A 70 16.87 0.58 -5.54
N LEU A 71 15.79 0.30 -6.26
CA LEU A 71 14.50 0.93 -6.02
C LEU A 71 14.00 0.64 -4.61
N ARG A 72 14.01 -0.63 -4.17
CA ARG A 72 13.63 -0.98 -2.79
C ARG A 72 14.45 -0.23 -1.75
N PHE A 73 15.75 -0.06 -1.98
CA PHE A 73 16.61 0.71 -1.07
C PHE A 73 16.13 2.17 -0.97
N VAL A 74 15.90 2.84 -2.10
CA VAL A 74 15.42 4.22 -2.13
C VAL A 74 14.09 4.36 -1.41
N VAL A 75 13.10 3.48 -1.68
CA VAL A 75 11.80 3.60 -1.02
C VAL A 75 11.91 3.28 0.48
N SER A 76 12.79 2.36 0.90
CA SER A 76 13.04 2.06 2.31
C SER A 76 13.67 3.24 3.05
N VAL A 77 14.58 3.96 2.39
CA VAL A 77 15.16 5.19 2.92
C VAL A 77 14.09 6.28 2.99
N ALA A 78 13.33 6.50 1.92
CA ALA A 78 12.26 7.50 1.85
C ALA A 78 11.18 7.27 2.92
N LYS A 79 10.79 6.01 3.20
CA LYS A 79 9.85 5.66 4.27
C LYS A 79 10.30 6.15 5.65
N LYS A 80 11.61 6.12 5.95
CA LYS A 80 12.14 6.64 7.22
C LYS A 80 11.94 8.15 7.37
N TYR A 81 11.83 8.87 6.25
CA TYR A 81 11.66 10.33 6.24
C TYR A 81 10.19 10.77 6.14
N ASN A 82 9.24 9.84 5.97
CA ASN A 82 7.82 10.17 5.80
C ASN A 82 7.18 10.83 7.04
N ASN A 83 7.72 10.56 8.24
CA ASN A 83 7.25 11.14 9.51
C ASN A 83 7.84 12.52 9.86
N TYR A 84 8.64 13.13 8.98
CA TYR A 84 9.21 14.48 9.18
C TYR A 84 8.41 15.58 8.45
N GLY A 85 7.16 15.29 8.06
CA GLY A 85 6.24 16.21 7.39
C GLY A 85 5.19 16.78 8.32
#